data_AF-A0A495HUD9-F1
#
_entry.id   AF-A0A495HUD9-F1
#
_cell.length_a   1.000
_cell.length_b   1.000
_cell.length_c   1.000
_cell.angle_alpha   90.00
_cell.angle_beta   90.00
_cell.angle_gamma   90.00
#
_symmetry.space_group_name_H-M   'P 1'
#
loop_
_entity.id
_entity.type
_entity.pdbx_description
1 polymer ?
#
loop_
_entity_poly.entity_id
_entity_poly.type
_entity_poly.pdbx_seq_one_letter_code
_entity_poly.pdbx_strand_id
1 'polypeptide(L)'
;MPVGTSASAEGSKRLYGPDCAPPDLLHFLRESPLGAATRALGMAHGTVHRLRHGYWPSDPRKIMQAWSRYKGRRSIVASSWFIRRVRPGGTVRHAGQDFTAPRLAARTGQMLAVARSTEGGLIAQTLELPAERIPLVPLAEMQPAAAPAIQPAQAQP
;
A
#
# COMPACT_ATOMS: atom_id res chain seq x y z
N MET A 1 -40.26 16.84 -2.61
CA MET A 1 -39.31 16.78 -3.74
C MET A 1 -37.89 16.78 -3.18
N PRO A 2 -37.12 15.68 -3.27
CA PRO A 2 -35.75 15.68 -2.77
C PRO A 2 -34.84 16.48 -3.72
N VAL A 3 -34.14 17.48 -3.17
CA VAL A 3 -33.07 18.23 -3.84
C VAL A 3 -31.83 17.33 -3.91
N GLY A 4 -31.50 16.87 -5.11
CA GLY A 4 -30.23 16.21 -5.39
C GLY A 4 -29.11 17.23 -5.44
N THR A 5 -28.43 17.48 -4.32
CA THR A 5 -27.20 18.26 -4.31
C THR A 5 -26.06 17.37 -4.83
N SER A 6 -25.83 17.38 -6.14
CA SER A 6 -24.60 16.86 -6.74
C SER A 6 -23.60 17.99 -6.86
N ALA A 7 -22.71 18.11 -5.88
CA ALA A 7 -21.55 18.99 -5.97
C ALA A 7 -20.34 18.14 -6.37
N SER A 8 -20.16 17.92 -7.68
CA SER A 8 -18.81 17.61 -8.17
C SER A 8 -18.05 18.92 -8.19
N ALA A 9 -17.12 19.09 -7.23
CA ALA A 9 -16.23 20.23 -7.24
C ALA A 9 -15.48 20.30 -8.58
N GLU A 10 -15.48 21.48 -9.17
CA GLU A 10 -14.81 21.79 -10.43
C GLU A 10 -13.35 21.31 -10.36
N GLY A 11 -12.93 20.50 -11.34
CA GLY A 11 -11.60 19.91 -11.35
C GLY A 11 -10.53 20.98 -11.50
N SER A 12 -9.80 21.27 -10.41
CA SER A 12 -8.71 22.24 -10.43
C SER A 12 -7.69 21.90 -11.53
N LYS A 13 -7.39 22.92 -12.35
CA LYS A 13 -6.44 22.85 -13.46
C LYS A 13 -5.06 22.44 -12.92
N ARG A 14 -4.64 21.24 -13.34
CA ARG A 14 -3.35 20.54 -13.08
C ARG A 14 -3.36 19.73 -11.78
N LEU A 15 -3.00 18.45 -11.90
CA LEU A 15 -2.79 17.50 -10.80
C LEU A 15 -1.59 17.93 -9.93
N TYR A 16 -1.75 19.00 -9.15
CA TYR A 16 -0.87 19.31 -8.04
C TYR A 16 -1.21 18.42 -6.85
N GLY A 17 -0.24 18.17 -5.99
CA GLY A 17 -0.52 17.46 -4.72
C GLY A 17 -1.41 18.32 -3.80
N PRO A 18 -1.80 17.79 -2.63
CA PRO A 18 -2.80 18.44 -1.78
C PRO A 18 -2.34 19.85 -1.35
N ASP A 19 -3.28 20.76 -1.14
CA ASP A 19 -3.01 22.16 -0.77
C ASP A 19 -2.40 22.30 0.64
N CYS A 20 -2.50 21.27 1.45
CA CYS A 20 -1.94 21.21 2.79
C CYS A 20 -1.39 19.82 3.12
N ALA A 21 -0.60 19.76 4.20
CA ALA A 21 -0.04 18.51 4.70
C ALA A 21 -1.17 17.58 5.18
N PRO A 22 -1.17 16.31 4.74
CA PRO A 22 -2.09 15.31 5.28
C PRO A 22 -1.96 15.18 6.82
N PRO A 23 -3.06 15.01 7.56
CA PRO A 23 -3.04 14.96 9.01
C PRO A 23 -2.26 13.74 9.55
N ASP A 24 -2.27 12.62 8.84
CA ASP A 24 -1.49 11.42 9.17
C ASP A 24 0.02 11.67 9.06
N LEU A 25 0.45 12.41 8.02
CA LEU A 25 1.84 12.83 7.86
C LEU A 25 2.26 13.77 9.00
N LEU A 26 1.42 14.76 9.34
CA LEU A 26 1.73 15.69 10.44
C LEU A 26 1.84 14.97 11.78
N HIS A 27 0.93 14.05 12.08
CA HIS A 27 1.00 13.23 13.29
C HIS A 27 2.30 12.43 13.33
N PHE A 28 2.64 11.72 12.25
CA PHE A 28 3.91 11.00 12.14
C PHE A 28 5.13 11.90 12.38
N LEU A 29 5.16 13.09 11.78
CA LEU A 29 6.26 14.05 11.94
C LEU A 29 6.37 14.62 13.36
N ARG A 30 5.27 14.69 14.10
CA ARG A 30 5.24 15.17 15.49
C ARG A 30 5.74 14.11 16.47
N GLU A 31 5.30 12.88 16.29
CA GLU A 31 5.63 11.73 17.15
C GLU A 31 7.03 11.17 16.89
N SER A 32 7.54 11.31 15.66
CA SER A 32 8.84 10.73 15.30
C SER A 32 10.01 11.64 15.66
N PRO A 33 11.12 11.09 16.20
CA PRO A 33 12.39 11.80 16.26
C PRO A 33 12.81 12.28 14.87
N LEU A 34 13.37 13.49 14.78
CA LEU A 34 13.64 14.15 13.50
C LEU A 34 14.55 13.33 12.58
N GLY A 35 15.58 12.68 13.14
CA GLY A 35 16.45 11.75 12.42
C GLY A 35 15.78 10.46 11.93
N ALA A 36 14.72 10.00 12.60
CA ALA A 36 13.93 8.85 12.15
C ALA A 36 13.00 9.27 10.99
N ALA A 37 12.39 10.45 11.07
CA ALA A 37 11.54 11.01 10.02
C ALA A 37 12.32 11.34 8.74
N THR A 38 13.54 11.87 8.83
CA THR A 38 14.42 12.10 7.67
C THR A 38 14.78 10.80 6.97
N ARG A 39 15.16 9.76 7.72
CA ARG A 39 15.45 8.42 7.18
C ARG A 39 14.20 7.77 6.58
N ALA A 40 13.05 7.92 7.23
CA ALA A 40 11.78 7.37 6.76
C ALA A 40 11.32 7.95 5.43
N LEU A 41 11.43 9.29 5.28
CA LEU A 41 10.99 10.00 4.08
C LEU A 41 12.10 10.14 3.02
N GLY A 42 13.37 9.86 3.38
CA GLY A 42 14.51 10.07 2.50
C GLY A 42 14.74 11.55 2.18
N MET A 43 14.53 12.45 3.15
CA MET A 43 14.59 13.90 2.99
C MET A 43 15.65 14.55 3.86
N ALA A 44 16.11 15.73 3.44
CA ALA A 44 16.98 16.58 4.23
C ALA A 44 16.31 17.03 5.55
N HIS A 45 17.13 17.18 6.60
CA HIS A 45 16.69 17.56 7.94
C HIS A 45 15.88 18.87 7.96
N GLY A 46 16.34 19.90 7.24
CA GLY A 46 15.64 21.18 7.15
C GLY A 46 14.27 21.08 6.45
N THR A 47 14.08 20.15 5.51
CA THR A 47 12.77 19.92 4.88
C THR A 47 11.80 19.29 5.86
N VAL A 48 12.22 18.27 6.58
CA VAL A 48 11.39 17.60 7.59
C VAL A 48 11.05 18.53 8.76
N HIS A 49 12.03 19.33 9.21
CA HIS A 49 11.83 20.36 10.22
C HIS A 49 10.75 21.37 9.80
N ARG A 50 10.86 21.93 8.59
CA ARG A 50 9.85 22.83 8.03
C ARG A 50 8.46 22.20 8.00
N LEU A 51 8.36 20.95 7.51
CA LEU A 51 7.09 20.22 7.47
C LEU A 51 6.47 20.02 8.86
N ARG A 52 7.29 19.71 9.87
CA ARG A 52 6.85 19.55 11.27
C ARG A 52 6.24 20.84 11.84
N HIS A 53 6.77 21.98 11.43
CA HIS A 53 6.29 23.31 11.82
C HIS A 53 5.19 23.87 10.90
N GLY A 54 4.59 23.03 10.05
CA GLY A 54 3.41 23.41 9.25
C GLY A 54 3.73 24.11 7.93
N TYR A 55 5.00 24.25 7.55
CA TYR A 55 5.34 24.70 6.21
C TYR A 55 4.96 23.63 5.19
N TRP A 56 4.18 24.01 4.19
CA TRP A 56 3.79 23.15 3.08
C TRP A 56 4.25 23.77 1.75
N PRO A 57 5.04 23.05 0.93
CA PRO A 57 5.57 23.62 -0.31
C PRO A 57 4.51 23.64 -1.42
N SER A 58 4.64 24.59 -2.35
CA SER A 58 3.77 24.71 -3.54
C SER A 58 3.84 23.50 -4.48
N ASP A 59 4.94 22.74 -4.48
CA ASP A 59 5.03 21.43 -5.13
C ASP A 59 5.29 20.32 -4.10
N PRO A 60 4.22 19.69 -3.55
CA PRO A 60 4.35 18.66 -2.53
C PRO A 60 4.49 17.24 -3.10
N ARG A 61 4.58 17.06 -4.43
CA ARG A 61 4.52 15.73 -5.06
C ARG A 61 5.61 14.78 -4.57
N LYS A 62 6.85 15.27 -4.41
CA LYS A 62 7.96 14.48 -3.86
C LYS A 62 7.69 14.02 -2.42
N ILE A 63 7.04 14.87 -1.63
CA ILE A 63 6.67 14.55 -0.24
C ILE A 63 5.59 13.49 -0.21
N MET A 64 4.54 13.65 -1.01
CA MET A 64 3.46 12.66 -1.12
C MET A 64 3.94 11.31 -1.64
N GLN A 65 4.88 11.30 -2.59
CA GLN A 65 5.47 10.06 -3.09
C GLN A 65 6.33 9.36 -2.03
N ALA A 66 7.16 10.12 -1.29
CA ALA A 66 7.94 9.59 -0.18
C ALA A 66 7.05 9.05 0.95
N TRP A 67 6.01 9.81 1.31
CA TRP A 67 5.04 9.43 2.33
C TRP A 67 4.26 8.18 1.91
N SER A 68 3.79 8.11 0.67
CA SER A 68 3.11 6.93 0.13
C SER A 68 4.01 5.69 0.09
N ARG A 69 5.29 5.88 -0.25
CA ARG A 69 6.30 4.80 -0.21
C ARG A 69 6.56 4.33 1.20
N TYR A 70 6.67 5.25 2.17
CA TYR A 70 6.85 4.91 3.58
C TYR A 70 5.65 4.14 4.12
N LYS A 71 4.42 4.66 3.92
CA LYS A 71 3.16 3.98 4.30
C LYS A 71 3.06 2.61 3.65
N GLY A 72 3.37 2.52 2.36
CA GLY A 72 3.45 1.26 1.64
C GLY A 72 4.44 0.29 2.28
N ARG A 73 5.71 0.68 2.47
CA ARG A 73 6.78 -0.19 3.00
C ARG A 73 6.52 -0.63 4.43
N ARG A 74 6.02 0.26 5.28
CA ARG A 74 5.77 -0.03 6.69
C ARG A 74 4.39 -0.63 6.94
N SER A 75 3.54 -0.72 5.91
CA SER A 75 2.16 -1.15 6.05
C SER A 75 1.39 -0.35 7.13
N ILE A 76 1.86 0.88 7.45
CA ILE A 76 1.21 1.77 8.40
C ILE A 76 0.06 2.43 7.64
N VAL A 77 -1.07 1.73 7.53
CA VAL A 77 -2.39 2.38 7.60
C VAL A 77 -3.43 1.36 8.05
N ALA A 78 -3.93 1.51 9.27
CA ALA A 78 -5.09 0.76 9.77
C ALA A 78 -6.41 1.17 9.09
N SER A 79 -6.39 2.13 8.15
CA SER A 79 -7.59 2.79 7.61
C SER A 79 -7.52 3.19 6.13
N SER A 80 -6.57 2.68 5.32
CA SER A 80 -6.52 3.01 3.88
C SER A 80 -6.53 1.76 3.00
N TRP A 81 -7.49 1.73 2.09
CA TRP A 81 -7.55 0.78 0.99
C TRP A 81 -6.69 1.25 -0.17
N PHE A 82 -5.85 0.36 -0.68
CA PHE A 82 -4.95 0.60 -1.79
C PHE A 82 -5.39 -0.18 -3.01
N ILE A 83 -5.62 0.52 -4.13
CA ILE A 83 -5.98 -0.14 -5.38
C ILE A 83 -4.75 -0.88 -5.95
N ARG A 84 -4.90 -2.17 -6.25
CA ARG A 84 -3.86 -3.05 -6.80
C ARG A 84 -4.43 -3.95 -7.90
N ARG A 85 -3.60 -4.25 -8.89
CA ARG A 85 -3.94 -5.20 -9.96
C ARG A 85 -3.52 -6.62 -9.56
N VAL A 86 -4.38 -7.60 -9.84
CA VAL A 86 -4.02 -9.02 -9.75
C VAL A 86 -3.12 -9.37 -10.94
N ARG A 87 -1.91 -9.83 -10.64
CA ARG A 87 -0.91 -10.27 -11.60
C ARG A 87 -1.14 -11.72 -12.03
N PRO A 88 -0.54 -12.15 -13.15
CA PRO A 88 -0.54 -13.56 -13.55
C PRO A 88 -0.13 -14.49 -12.40
N GLY A 89 -0.79 -15.65 -12.31
CA GLY A 89 -0.61 -16.59 -11.19
C GLY A 89 -1.39 -16.23 -9.92
N GLY A 90 -2.25 -15.21 -9.97
CA GLY A 90 -3.11 -14.85 -8.84
C GLY A 90 -2.35 -14.19 -7.70
N THR A 91 -1.49 -13.22 -8.02
CA THR A 91 -0.65 -12.54 -7.02
C THR A 91 -0.91 -11.04 -6.99
N VAL A 92 -0.72 -10.42 -5.83
CA VAL A 92 -0.85 -8.97 -5.63
C VAL A 92 0.39 -8.47 -4.88
N ARG A 93 1.07 -7.48 -5.48
CA ARG A 93 2.22 -6.82 -4.86
C ARG A 93 1.74 -5.70 -3.94
N HIS A 94 2.01 -5.82 -2.65
CA HIS A 94 1.72 -4.80 -1.64
C HIS A 94 2.93 -4.61 -0.73
N ALA A 95 3.28 -3.37 -0.37
CA ALA A 95 4.43 -3.08 0.51
C ALA A 95 5.81 -3.62 0.05
N GLY A 96 5.96 -4.01 -1.22
CA GLY A 96 7.18 -4.67 -1.71
C GLY A 96 7.22 -6.18 -1.42
N GLN A 97 6.12 -6.77 -0.97
CA GLN A 97 5.92 -8.21 -0.82
C GLN A 97 4.82 -8.68 -1.77
N ASP A 98 4.89 -9.94 -2.20
CA ASP A 98 3.86 -10.57 -3.01
C ASP A 98 2.93 -11.38 -2.12
N PHE A 99 1.64 -11.20 -2.33
CA PHE A 99 0.56 -11.85 -1.61
C PHE A 99 -0.34 -12.61 -2.57
N THR A 100 -1.02 -13.63 -2.05
CA THR A 100 -1.89 -14.52 -2.82
C THR A 100 -3.07 -14.96 -1.96
N ALA A 101 -4.08 -15.56 -2.58
CA ALA A 101 -5.19 -16.21 -1.90
C ALA A 101 -5.76 -17.32 -2.79
N PRO A 102 -6.45 -18.31 -2.19
CA PRO A 102 -7.24 -19.25 -2.97
C PRO A 102 -8.17 -18.49 -3.93
N ARG A 103 -8.24 -18.94 -5.18
CA ARG A 103 -9.06 -18.35 -6.25
C ARG A 103 -8.64 -16.96 -6.76
N LEU A 104 -7.56 -16.36 -6.25
CA LEU A 104 -7.08 -15.09 -6.76
C LEU A 104 -6.61 -15.19 -8.22
N ALA A 105 -6.15 -16.37 -8.65
CA ALA A 105 -5.76 -16.63 -10.03
C ALA A 105 -6.91 -16.46 -11.04
N ALA A 106 -8.15 -16.78 -10.66
CA ALA A 106 -9.33 -16.58 -11.50
C ALA A 106 -9.65 -15.09 -11.72
N ARG A 107 -9.07 -14.20 -10.89
CA ARG A 107 -9.25 -12.75 -10.92
C ARG A 107 -8.08 -12.03 -11.60
N THR A 108 -7.23 -12.77 -12.32
CA THR A 108 -6.06 -12.20 -13.01
C THR A 108 -6.46 -11.02 -13.89
N GLY A 109 -5.75 -9.90 -13.76
CA GLY A 109 -6.02 -8.68 -14.51
C GLY A 109 -7.02 -7.72 -13.86
N GLN A 110 -7.84 -8.18 -12.90
CA GLN A 110 -8.80 -7.35 -12.16
C GLN A 110 -8.10 -6.41 -11.17
N MET A 111 -8.79 -5.32 -10.83
CA MET A 111 -8.38 -4.37 -9.80
C MET A 111 -9.09 -4.69 -8.48
N LEU A 112 -8.33 -4.72 -7.38
CA LEU A 112 -8.81 -4.97 -6.02
C LEU A 112 -8.38 -3.83 -5.10
N ALA A 113 -9.22 -3.50 -4.12
CA ALA A 113 -8.85 -2.67 -3.00
C ALA A 113 -8.13 -3.53 -1.96
N VAL A 114 -6.96 -3.11 -1.46
CA VAL A 114 -6.15 -3.90 -0.52
C VAL A 114 -5.82 -3.09 0.73
N ALA A 115 -6.10 -3.62 1.91
CA ALA A 115 -5.81 -2.98 3.20
C ALA A 115 -5.17 -3.98 4.17
N ARG A 116 -4.47 -3.47 5.19
CA ARG A 116 -4.07 -4.29 6.34
C ARG A 116 -5.27 -4.51 7.26
N SER A 117 -5.44 -5.75 7.70
CA SER A 117 -6.37 -6.11 8.77
C SER A 117 -5.83 -5.61 10.11
N THR A 118 -6.73 -5.40 11.08
CA THR A 118 -6.39 -5.12 12.49
C THR A 118 -5.58 -6.26 13.11
N GLU A 119 -5.69 -7.48 12.58
CA GLU A 119 -4.94 -8.67 13.01
C GLU A 119 -3.54 -8.78 12.35
N GLY A 120 -3.11 -7.74 11.61
CA GLY A 120 -1.79 -7.71 10.95
C GLY A 120 -1.73 -8.39 9.58
N GLY A 121 -2.76 -9.17 9.22
CA GLY A 121 -2.93 -9.76 7.88
C GLY A 121 -3.20 -8.73 6.78
N LEU A 122 -3.25 -9.18 5.53
CA LEU A 122 -3.63 -8.35 4.39
C LEU A 122 -4.99 -8.82 3.86
N ILE A 123 -5.91 -7.91 3.56
CA ILE A 123 -7.24 -8.22 3.02
C ILE A 123 -7.39 -7.51 1.68
N ALA A 124 -7.86 -8.23 0.67
CA ALA A 124 -8.36 -7.66 -0.57
C ALA A 124 -9.89 -7.55 -0.54
N GLN A 125 -10.44 -6.55 -1.22
CA GLN A 125 -11.85 -6.36 -1.45
C GLN A 125 -12.07 -6.17 -2.96
N THR A 126 -13.03 -6.91 -3.53
CA THR A 126 -13.45 -6.73 -4.93
C THR A 126 -14.13 -5.38 -5.10
N LEU A 127 -14.00 -4.82 -6.30
CA LEU A 127 -14.63 -3.54 -6.64
C LEU A 127 -16.01 -3.73 -7.28
N GLU A 128 -16.28 -4.91 -7.84
CA GLU A 128 -17.62 -5.30 -8.28
C GLU A 128 -18.56 -5.58 -7.09
N LEU A 129 -19.86 -5.31 -7.29
CA LEU A 129 -20.90 -5.65 -6.34
C LEU A 129 -21.45 -7.05 -6.62
N PRO A 130 -21.70 -7.88 -5.58
CA PRO A 130 -21.43 -7.61 -4.17
C PRO A 130 -19.92 -7.65 -3.84
N ALA A 131 -19.46 -6.73 -3.00
CA ALA A 131 -18.06 -6.64 -2.65
C ALA A 131 -17.64 -7.82 -1.74
N GLU A 132 -16.72 -8.65 -2.21
CA GLU A 132 -16.18 -9.80 -1.50
C GLU A 132 -14.85 -9.43 -0.84
N ARG A 133 -14.66 -9.81 0.43
CA ARG A 133 -13.39 -9.64 1.15
C ARG A 133 -12.64 -10.95 1.19
N ILE A 134 -11.38 -10.93 0.75
CA ILE A 134 -10.52 -12.09 0.59
C ILE A 134 -9.27 -11.88 1.45
N PRO A 135 -9.03 -12.71 2.48
CA PRO A 135 -7.77 -12.66 3.22
C PRO A 135 -6.62 -13.10 2.30
N LEU A 136 -5.55 -12.32 2.29
CA LEU A 136 -4.35 -12.57 1.52
C LEU A 136 -3.23 -13.04 2.44
N VAL A 137 -2.50 -14.05 1.97
CA VAL A 137 -1.30 -14.57 2.63
C VAL A 137 -0.05 -14.22 1.82
N PRO A 138 1.10 -13.97 2.45
CA PRO A 138 2.37 -13.84 1.72
C PRO A 138 2.62 -15.07 0.83
N LEU A 139 3.01 -14.84 -0.41
CA LEU A 139 3.30 -15.92 -1.36
C LEU A 139 4.39 -16.87 -0.84
N ALA A 140 5.36 -16.33 -0.09
CA ALA A 140 6.42 -17.10 0.55
C ALA A 140 5.92 -18.10 1.60
N GLU A 141 4.76 -17.85 2.23
CA GLU A 141 4.16 -18.74 3.22
C GLU A 141 3.27 -19.81 2.58
N MET A 142 2.77 -19.57 1.36
CA MET A 142 1.91 -20.50 0.64
C MET A 142 2.68 -21.54 -0.18
N GLN A 143 3.99 -21.34 -0.37
CA GLN A 143 4.83 -22.28 -1.08
C GLN A 143 5.23 -23.40 -0.11
N PRO A 144 4.75 -24.65 -0.28
CA PRO A 144 5.27 -25.74 0.52
C PRO A 144 6.78 -25.78 0.27
N ALA A 145 7.57 -25.92 1.34
CA ALA A 145 9.00 -26.17 1.24
C ALA A 145 9.22 -27.23 0.16
N ALA A 146 9.89 -26.87 -0.93
CA ALA A 146 10.24 -27.82 -1.97
C ALA A 146 10.98 -28.98 -1.29
N ALA A 147 10.34 -30.14 -1.22
CA ALA A 147 10.93 -31.34 -0.66
C ALA A 147 12.29 -31.56 -1.35
N PRO A 148 13.38 -31.83 -0.61
CA PRO A 148 14.65 -32.11 -1.23
C PRO A 148 14.47 -33.32 -2.14
N ALA A 149 14.79 -33.15 -3.43
CA ALA A 149 14.77 -34.22 -4.40
C ALA A 149 15.72 -35.32 -3.91
N ILE A 150 15.15 -36.44 -3.48
CA ILE A 150 15.90 -37.66 -3.21
C ILE A 150 16.46 -38.12 -4.56
N GLN A 151 17.75 -37.90 -4.79
CA GLN A 151 18.45 -38.45 -5.95
C GLN A 151 18.46 -39.99 -5.80
N PRO A 152 18.02 -40.77 -6.80
CA PRO A 152 18.20 -42.20 -6.76
C PRO A 152 19.69 -42.50 -6.81
N ALA A 153 20.21 -43.09 -5.73
CA ALA A 153 21.56 -43.62 -5.68
C ALA A 153 21.71 -44.64 -6.81
N GLN A 154 22.58 -44.33 -7.77
CA GLN A 154 22.95 -45.26 -8.83
C GLN A 154 23.66 -46.44 -8.19
N ALA A 155 23.03 -47.62 -8.26
CA ALA A 155 23.73 -48.88 -8.15
C ALA A 155 24.47 -49.11 -9.46
N GLN A 156 25.80 -49.15 -9.38
CA GLN A 156 26.69 -49.60 -10.45
C GLN A 156 27.54 -50.77 -9.92
N PRO A 157 28.04 -51.62 -10.84
CA PRO A 157 27.83 -53.09 -10.85
C PRO A 157 28.73 -53.90 -9.92
#